data_AF-A0A069D2P7-F1
#
_entry.id   AF-A0A069D2P7-F1
#
_cell.length_a   1.000
_cell.length_b   1.000
_cell.length_c   1.000
_cell.angle_alpha   90.00
_cell.angle_beta   90.00
_cell.angle_gamma   90.00
#
_symmetry.space_group_name_H-M   'P 1'
#
loop_
_entity.id
_entity.type
_entity.pdbx_description
1 polymer ?
#
loop_
_entity_poly.entity_id
_entity_poly.type
_entity_poly.pdbx_seq_one_letter_code
_entity_poly.pdbx_strand_id
1 'polypeptide(L)'
;MKASYWVFLLIGACNAINVNAQKIKGSDTVLPLSQQAAENFMNKNPQARVTVTGGGSGVGISALLDNTTDIAMLREPLSSVRK
;
A
#
# COMPACT_ATOMS: atom_id res chain seq x y z
N MET A 1 33.38 -34.47 6.69
CA MET A 1 32.30 -34.37 5.68
C MET A 1 30.90 -34.09 6.25
N LYS A 2 30.73 -33.69 7.54
CA LYS A 2 29.41 -33.48 8.19
C LYS A 2 28.99 -32.01 8.37
N ALA A 3 29.94 -31.08 8.23
CA ALA A 3 29.72 -29.65 8.47
C ALA A 3 29.07 -28.91 7.28
N SER A 4 29.09 -29.50 6.08
CA SER A 4 28.56 -28.86 4.86
C SER A 4 27.02 -28.95 4.74
N TYR A 5 26.38 -29.91 5.42
CA TYR A 5 24.92 -30.10 5.36
C TYR A 5 24.15 -29.02 6.16
N TRP A 6 24.75 -28.46 7.21
CA TRP A 6 24.14 -27.41 8.02
C TRP A 6 24.07 -26.05 7.29
N VAL A 7 25.02 -25.79 6.39
CA VAL A 7 25.02 -24.57 5.56
C VAL A 7 23.93 -24.63 4.49
N PHE A 8 23.65 -25.81 3.93
CA PHE A 8 22.56 -26.01 2.98
C PHE A 8 21.17 -25.93 3.62
N LEU A 9 21.03 -26.23 4.92
CA LEU A 9 19.76 -26.14 5.65
C LEU A 9 19.34 -24.70 6.00
N LEU A 10 20.31 -23.78 6.15
CA LEU A 10 20.06 -22.37 6.47
C LEU A 10 19.53 -21.55 5.27
N ILE A 11 19.84 -21.99 4.04
CA ILE A 11 19.41 -21.30 2.80
C ILE A 11 17.98 -21.70 2.39
N GLY A 12 17.49 -22.86 2.84
CA GLY A 12 16.14 -23.36 2.52
C GLY A 12 14.99 -22.73 3.34
N ALA A 13 15.29 -21.92 4.35
CA ALA A 13 14.30 -21.37 5.29
C ALA A 13 14.03 -19.86 5.11
N CYS A 14 14.32 -19.29 3.93
CA CYS A 14 13.85 -17.95 3.60
C CYS A 14 12.34 -18.00 3.37
N ASN A 15 11.61 -17.92 4.49
CA ASN A 15 10.16 -17.88 4.54
C ASN A 15 9.67 -16.71 3.68
N ALA A 16 8.75 -16.99 2.76
CA ALA A 16 8.10 -16.00 1.94
C ALA A 16 7.38 -14.98 2.83
N ILE A 17 8.02 -13.83 3.06
CA ILE A 17 7.41 -12.70 3.75
C ILE A 17 6.38 -12.14 2.76
N ASN A 18 5.10 -12.44 2.98
CA ASN A 18 4.01 -11.87 2.21
C ASN A 18 3.86 -10.40 2.63
N VAL A 19 4.60 -9.54 1.93
CA VAL A 19 4.48 -8.10 2.11
C VAL A 19 3.31 -7.62 1.26
N ASN A 20 2.13 -7.48 1.87
CA ASN A 20 1.00 -6.85 1.20
C ASN A 20 1.24 -5.33 1.16
N ALA A 21 1.27 -4.79 -0.06
CA ALA A 21 1.48 -3.36 -0.28
C ALA A 21 0.12 -2.68 -0.48
N GLN A 22 -0.31 -1.90 0.52
CA GLN A 22 -1.56 -1.16 0.47
C GLN A 22 -1.47 -0.02 -0.54
N LYS A 23 -2.40 0.05 -1.49
CA LYS A 23 -2.44 1.10 -2.51
C LYS A 23 -3.50 2.13 -2.15
N ILE A 24 -3.11 3.39 -2.15
CA ILE A 24 -3.96 4.54 -1.88
C ILE A 24 -3.92 5.47 -3.10
N LYS A 25 -5.07 5.81 -3.68
CA LYS A 25 -5.16 6.72 -4.84
C LYS A 25 -6.24 7.77 -4.66
N GLY A 26 -6.05 8.98 -5.18
CA GLY A 26 -7.15 9.97 -5.24
C GLY A 26 -6.70 11.42 -5.20
N SER A 27 -7.46 12.26 -4.48
CA SER A 27 -7.36 13.72 -4.52
C SER A 27 -5.96 14.25 -4.21
N ASP A 28 -5.46 15.11 -5.10
CA ASP A 28 -4.15 15.77 -4.99
C ASP A 28 -4.07 16.74 -3.80
N THR A 29 -5.22 17.22 -3.32
CA THR A 29 -5.28 18.12 -2.17
C THR A 29 -4.92 17.43 -0.85
N VAL A 30 -5.17 16.13 -0.73
CA VAL A 30 -4.89 15.31 0.47
C VAL A 30 -3.67 14.41 0.28
N LEU A 31 -3.00 14.51 -0.86
CA LEU A 31 -1.78 13.78 -1.17
C LEU A 31 -0.66 14.01 -0.14
N PRO A 32 -0.26 15.25 0.22
CA PRO A 32 0.86 15.46 1.15
C PRO A 32 0.56 14.92 2.55
N LEU A 33 -0.69 15.05 3.01
CA LEU A 33 -1.12 14.51 4.29
C LEU A 33 -1.06 12.97 4.30
N SER A 34 -1.53 12.36 3.22
CA SER A 34 -1.60 10.90 3.09
C SER A 34 -0.21 10.28 2.94
N GLN A 35 0.72 10.96 2.27
CA GLN A 35 2.13 10.56 2.20
C GLN A 35 2.76 10.58 3.59
N GLN A 36 2.60 11.66 4.36
CA GLN A 36 3.13 11.75 5.72
C GLN A 36 2.51 10.68 6.65
N ALA A 37 1.21 10.41 6.51
CA ALA A 37 0.54 9.34 7.24
C ALA A 37 1.10 7.96 6.87
N ALA A 38 1.34 7.71 5.58
CA ALA A 38 1.92 6.47 5.08
C ALA A 38 3.35 6.26 5.61
N GLU A 39 4.20 7.30 5.59
CA GLU A 39 5.55 7.25 6.15
C GLU A 39 5.53 6.93 7.64
N ASN A 40 4.71 7.64 8.42
CA ASN A 40 4.57 7.38 9.85
C ASN A 40 4.06 5.96 10.15
N PHE A 41 3.17 5.44 9.31
CA PHE A 41 2.67 4.07 9.43
C PHE A 41 3.74 3.03 9.13
N MET A 42 4.52 3.22 8.05
CA MET A 42 5.64 2.34 7.67
C MET A 42 6.77 2.39 8.70
N ASN A 43 7.04 3.55 9.30
CA ASN A 43 8.02 3.70 10.38
C ASN A 43 7.65 2.87 11.62
N LYS A 44 6.35 2.79 11.95
CA LYS A 44 5.84 1.97 13.06
C LYS A 44 5.70 0.50 12.70
N ASN A 45 5.46 0.20 11.43
CA ASN A 45 5.23 -1.15 10.90
C ASN A 45 6.21 -1.42 9.76
N PRO A 46 7.46 -1.82 10.06
CA PRO A 46 8.51 -1.99 9.05
C PRO A 46 8.23 -3.12 8.04
N GLN A 47 7.26 -3.99 8.33
CA GLN A 47 6.79 -5.04 7.42
C GLN A 47 5.66 -4.58 6.49
N ALA A 48 5.03 -3.44 6.77
CA ALA A 48 3.95 -2.92 5.94
C ALA A 48 4.51 -2.00 4.85
N ARG A 49 3.92 -2.07 3.65
CA ARG A 49 4.22 -1.14 2.56
C ARG A 49 2.95 -0.40 2.17
N VAL A 50 3.03 0.90 2.03
CA VAL A 50 1.92 1.74 1.57
C VAL A 50 2.40 2.58 0.39
N THR A 51 1.62 2.63 -0.68
CA THR A 51 1.89 3.46 -1.85
C THR A 51 0.74 4.47 -2.01
N VAL A 52 1.08 5.74 -2.06
CA VAL A 52 0.11 6.84 -2.21
C VAL A 52 0.30 7.49 -3.58
N THR A 53 -0.77 7.63 -4.36
CA THR A 53 -0.73 8.25 -5.69
C THR A 53 -1.81 9.32 -5.83
N GLY A 54 -1.42 10.48 -6.35
CA GLY A 54 -2.34 11.55 -6.75
C GLY A 54 -3.05 11.28 -8.07
N GLY A 55 -4.01 12.12 -8.43
CA GLY A 55 -4.79 12.02 -9.68
C GLY A 55 -6.18 12.67 -9.60
N GLY A 56 -6.56 13.24 -8.45
CA GLY A 56 -7.88 13.85 -8.24
C GLY A 56 -8.92 12.88 -7.68
N SER A 57 -10.01 13.41 -7.11
CA SER A 57 -11.08 12.61 -6.51
C SER A 57 -11.68 11.58 -7.49
N GLY A 58 -11.80 11.92 -8.77
CA GLY A 58 -12.31 11.01 -9.81
C GLY A 58 -11.43 9.77 -10.02
N VAL A 59 -10.11 9.93 -10.03
CA VAL A 59 -9.17 8.80 -10.15
C VAL A 59 -9.28 7.87 -8.94
N GLY A 60 -9.48 8.42 -7.74
CA GLY A 60 -9.71 7.63 -6.52
C GLY A 60 -10.97 6.77 -6.62
N ILE A 61 -12.09 7.35 -7.08
CA ILE A 61 -13.37 6.65 -7.22
C ILE A 61 -13.27 5.55 -8.28
N SER A 62 -12.76 5.88 -9.47
CA SER A 62 -12.59 4.88 -10.53
C SER A 62 -11.67 3.75 -10.07
N ALA A 63 -10.55 4.07 -9.42
CA ALA A 63 -9.62 3.06 -8.94
C ALA A 63 -10.23 2.14 -7.86
N LEU A 64 -11.14 2.65 -7.01
CA LEU A 64 -11.92 1.83 -6.08
C LEU A 64 -12.94 0.95 -6.79
N LEU A 65 -13.70 1.50 -7.75
CA LEU A 65 -14.69 0.73 -8.52
C LEU A 65 -14.03 -0.41 -9.30
N ASP A 66 -12.85 -0.15 -9.86
CA ASP A 66 -12.07 -1.12 -10.62
C ASP A 66 -11.28 -2.09 -9.73
N ASN A 67 -11.39 -1.98 -8.39
CA ASN A 67 -10.62 -2.76 -7.41
C ASN A 67 -9.09 -2.70 -7.61
N THR A 68 -8.59 -1.63 -8.24
CA THR A 68 -7.15 -1.44 -8.50
C THR A 68 -6.41 -0.76 -7.34
N THR A 69 -7.19 -0.27 -6.37
CA THR A 69 -6.76 0.49 -5.21
C THR A 69 -7.56 0.03 -4.00
N ASP A 70 -6.90 -0.03 -2.85
CA ASP A 70 -7.55 -0.47 -1.63
C ASP A 70 -8.21 0.70 -0.86
N ILE A 71 -7.68 1.92 -1.01
CA ILE A 71 -8.18 3.12 -0.32
C ILE A 71 -8.26 4.30 -1.32
N ALA A 72 -9.42 4.92 -1.47
CA ALA A 72 -9.54 6.19 -2.20
C ALA A 72 -9.43 7.41 -1.28
N MET A 73 -8.74 8.44 -1.78
CA MET A 73 -8.74 9.77 -1.20
C MET A 73 -9.78 10.65 -1.89
N LEU A 74 -10.79 11.10 -1.15
CA LEU A 74 -11.87 11.97 -1.66
C LEU A 74 -11.95 13.24 -0.83
N ARG A 75 -12.16 14.38 -1.50
CA ARG A 75 -12.48 15.64 -0.85
C ARG A 75 -13.99 15.80 -0.65
N GLU A 76 -14.77 15.31 -1.61
CA GLU A 76 -16.23 15.36 -1.63
C GLU A 76 -16.85 14.02 -1.17
N PRO A 77 -18.07 14.04 -0.58
CA PRO A 77 -18.80 12.81 -0.26
C PRO A 77 -19.17 12.04 -1.53
N LEU A 78 -19.15 10.71 -1.42
CA LEU A 78 -19.44 9.79 -2.53
C LEU A 78 -20.83 10.02 -3.18
N SER A 79 -21.79 10.56 -2.42
CA SER A 79 -23.13 10.91 -2.91
C SER A 79 -23.14 12.01 -3.98
N SER A 80 -22.13 12.89 -4.00
CA SER A 80 -22.06 14.00 -4.95
C SER A 80 -21.61 13.58 -6.35
N VAL A 81 -20.89 12.45 -6.45
CA VAL A 81 -20.30 11.97 -7.71
C VAL A 81 -21.23 11.05 -8.49
N ARG A 82 -22.15 10.36 -7.80
CA ARG A 82 -23.20 9.56 -8.43
C ARG A 82 -24.38 10.48 -8.80
N LYS A 83 -24.35 11.09 -9.98
CA LYS A 83 -25.54 11.64 -10.64
C LYS A 83 -26.09 10.66 -11.65
#